data_AF-A0A2K2TVZ4-F1
#
_entry.id   AF-A0A2K2TVZ4-F1
#
_cell.length_a   1.000
_cell.length_b   1.000
_cell.length_c   1.000
_cell.angle_alpha   90.00
_cell.angle_beta   90.00
_cell.angle_gamma   90.00
#
_symmetry.space_group_name_H-M   'P 1'
#
loop_
_entity.id
_entity.type
_entity.pdbx_description
1 polymer ?
#
loop_
_entity_poly.entity_id
_entity_poly.type
_entity_poly.pdbx_seq_one_letter_code
_entity_poly.pdbx_strand_id
1 'polypeptide(L)'
;MDKENTGIDKGMVYRLISECNRRLPSNKRIKYSFTSDESINMILDGRMYIAIPLEDAYDKLKTSMKSRPDIQRGKGYIEKRMSVNAQAAHDNGLKPKSYFTNNVLQELGFSYSVSFFHWLIKSNYLLPTERHHTSASKNFTNFYSPESICRLVSTYNLDLLYNLYLDKITKDDAKKIRGIKYTRIRIPKSLLDSQGGVVDIDCILCDNTLFFTPKLCFSAKDPRIQILETHEERPADFKNTYTKGLIKNLLKRKAHSFDKYIKR
;
A
#
# COMPACT_ATOMS: atom_id res chain seq x y z
N MET A 1 54.05 -19.65 20.77
CA MET A 1 53.31 -19.77 19.50
C MET A 1 52.13 -18.83 19.62
N ASP A 2 52.37 -17.57 19.31
CA ASP A 2 51.36 -16.53 19.41
C ASP A 2 50.46 -16.63 18.18
N LYS A 3 49.19 -16.96 18.40
CA LYS A 3 48.17 -16.81 17.36
C LYS A 3 48.00 -15.32 17.15
N GLU A 4 48.40 -14.83 15.97
CA GLU A 4 48.09 -13.48 15.51
C GLU A 4 46.61 -13.19 15.75
N ASN A 5 46.35 -12.22 16.63
CA ASN A 5 45.02 -11.76 16.95
C ASN A 5 44.52 -10.92 15.77
N THR A 6 43.98 -11.57 14.74
CA THR A 6 43.28 -10.90 13.64
C THR A 6 41.95 -10.38 14.19
N GLY A 7 42.00 -9.27 14.93
CA GLY A 7 40.86 -8.70 15.66
C GLY A 7 39.70 -8.38 14.73
N ILE A 8 38.70 -9.27 14.67
CA ILE A 8 37.46 -9.04 13.95
C ILE A 8 36.58 -8.16 14.82
N ASP A 9 36.44 -6.89 14.43
CA ASP A 9 35.57 -5.95 15.14
C ASP A 9 34.16 -5.87 14.54
N LYS A 10 33.26 -5.20 15.28
CA LYS A 10 31.89 -4.90 14.85
C LYS A 10 31.83 -4.24 13.47
N GLY A 11 32.76 -3.34 13.18
CA GLY A 11 32.83 -2.60 11.93
C GLY A 11 33.15 -3.49 10.73
N MET A 12 33.99 -4.50 10.90
CA MET A 12 34.29 -5.51 9.89
C MET A 12 33.07 -6.38 9.60
N VAL A 13 32.40 -6.90 10.64
CA VAL A 13 31.18 -7.70 10.50
C VAL A 13 30.05 -6.87 9.87
N TYR A 14 29.84 -5.63 10.32
CA TYR A 14 28.86 -4.71 9.75
C TYR A 14 29.10 -4.45 8.26
N ARG A 15 30.36 -4.17 7.87
CA ARG A 15 30.73 -3.95 6.46
C ARG A 15 30.40 -5.17 5.60
N LEU A 16 30.70 -6.37 6.11
CA LEU A 16 30.42 -7.62 5.40
C LEU A 16 28.92 -7.88 5.27
N ILE A 17 28.13 -7.63 6.32
CA ILE A 17 26.67 -7.72 6.27
C ILE A 17 26.09 -6.70 5.29
N SER A 18 26.59 -5.46 5.30
CA SER A 18 26.18 -4.41 4.35
C SER A 18 26.46 -4.83 2.90
N GLU A 19 27.62 -5.43 2.65
CA GLU A 19 27.96 -5.96 1.33
C GLU A 19 27.05 -7.13 0.93
N CYS A 20 26.78 -8.07 1.84
CA CYS A 20 25.83 -9.16 1.61
C CYS A 20 24.42 -8.61 1.29
N ASN A 21 23.93 -7.65 2.09
CA ASN A 21 22.60 -7.08 1.94
C ASN A 21 22.45 -6.23 0.68
N ARG A 22 23.54 -5.64 0.18
CA ARG A 22 23.56 -4.99 -1.14
C ARG A 22 23.33 -5.97 -2.29
N ARG A 23 23.71 -7.24 -2.12
CA ARG A 23 23.55 -8.29 -3.14
C ARG A 23 22.23 -9.08 -3.01
N LEU A 24 21.42 -8.81 -1.98
CA LEU A 24 20.21 -9.60 -1.69
C LEU A 24 18.91 -8.81 -1.94
N PRO A 25 17.86 -9.46 -2.49
CA PRO A 25 16.53 -8.86 -2.54
C PRO A 25 16.04 -8.58 -1.11
N SER A 26 15.17 -7.59 -0.96
CA SER A 26 14.75 -7.05 0.36
C SER A 26 14.24 -8.14 1.31
N ASN A 27 13.54 -9.14 0.81
CA ASN A 27 12.98 -10.27 1.57
C ASN A 27 14.02 -11.35 1.97
N LYS A 28 15.24 -11.32 1.42
CA LYS A 28 16.34 -12.26 1.74
C LYS A 28 17.51 -11.59 2.45
N ARG A 29 17.38 -10.32 2.84
CA ARG A 29 18.44 -9.61 3.57
C ARG A 29 18.69 -10.23 4.94
N ILE A 30 19.96 -10.25 5.31
CA ILE A 30 20.45 -10.64 6.62
C ILE A 30 19.91 -9.64 7.63
N LYS A 31 19.14 -10.15 8.59
CA LYS A 31 18.70 -9.41 9.77
C LYS A 31 19.69 -9.68 10.88
N TYR A 32 20.07 -8.66 11.63
CA TYR A 32 21.06 -8.81 12.69
C TYR A 32 20.88 -7.78 13.81
N SER A 33 21.43 -8.10 14.97
CA SER A 33 21.55 -7.20 16.12
C SER A 33 22.83 -7.56 16.87
N PHE A 34 23.71 -6.60 17.11
CA PHE A 34 24.87 -6.83 17.97
C PHE A 34 24.40 -6.94 19.41
N THR A 35 24.80 -8.01 20.10
CA THR A 35 24.42 -8.29 21.49
C THR A 35 25.47 -7.80 22.48
N SER A 36 26.74 -7.75 22.07
CA SER A 36 27.84 -7.12 22.82
C SER A 36 28.91 -6.62 21.83
N ASP A 37 30.04 -6.09 22.31
CA ASP A 37 31.21 -5.77 21.47
C ASP A 37 31.84 -6.98 20.78
N GLU A 38 31.53 -8.18 21.26
CA GLU A 38 32.14 -9.44 20.80
C GLU A 38 31.12 -10.44 20.26
N SER A 39 29.82 -10.09 20.21
CA SER A 39 28.77 -11.03 19.80
C SER A 39 27.62 -10.42 19.00
N ILE A 40 26.96 -11.27 18.20
CA ILE A 40 25.88 -10.88 17.30
C ILE A 40 24.77 -11.95 17.20
N ASN A 41 23.53 -11.49 17.14
CA ASN A 41 22.39 -12.28 16.64
C ASN A 41 22.24 -12.03 15.14
N MET A 42 22.11 -13.09 14.34
CA MET A 42 21.81 -12.92 12.91
C MET A 42 20.90 -14.01 12.33
N ILE A 43 20.12 -13.64 11.32
CA ILE A 43 19.38 -14.57 10.47
C ILE A 43 20.05 -14.58 9.10
N LEU A 44 20.69 -15.69 8.78
CA LEU A 44 21.44 -15.92 7.55
C LEU A 44 20.89 -17.17 6.86
N ASP A 45 20.42 -17.03 5.62
CA ASP A 45 19.85 -18.12 4.81
C ASP A 45 18.73 -18.90 5.52
N GLY A 46 17.85 -18.17 6.22
CA GLY A 46 16.73 -18.74 6.96
C GLY A 46 17.11 -19.43 8.27
N ARG A 47 18.41 -19.49 8.61
CA ARG A 47 18.90 -20.01 9.88
C ARG A 47 19.16 -18.88 10.85
N MET A 48 18.71 -19.06 12.08
CA MET A 48 18.92 -18.12 13.17
C MET A 48 20.16 -18.52 13.97
N TYR A 49 21.04 -17.55 14.20
CA TYR A 49 22.23 -17.66 15.02
C TYR A 49 22.11 -16.66 16.16
N ILE A 50 22.26 -17.13 17.39
CA ILE A 50 22.03 -16.33 18.60
C ILE A 50 23.34 -16.20 19.35
N ALA A 51 23.70 -14.96 19.68
CA ALA A 51 24.84 -14.56 20.50
C ALA A 51 26.16 -15.23 20.09
N ILE A 52 26.40 -15.37 18.78
CA ILE A 52 27.62 -16.00 18.31
C ILE A 52 28.79 -14.99 18.32
N PRO A 53 30.04 -15.45 18.51
CA PRO A 53 31.23 -14.59 18.41
C PRO A 53 31.34 -13.88 17.07
N LEU A 54 31.98 -12.70 17.03
CA LEU A 54 32.15 -11.94 15.79
C LEU A 54 32.99 -12.67 14.74
N GLU A 55 33.99 -13.44 15.16
CA GLU A 55 34.82 -14.27 14.31
C GLU A 55 33.98 -15.35 13.61
N ASP A 56 33.17 -16.08 14.40
CA ASP A 56 32.25 -17.10 13.89
C ASP A 56 31.22 -16.49 12.93
N ALA A 57 30.72 -15.30 13.27
CA ALA A 57 29.80 -14.57 12.40
C ALA A 57 30.47 -14.21 11.07
N TYR A 58 31.70 -13.68 11.13
CA TYR A 58 32.47 -13.27 9.97
C TYR A 58 32.79 -14.44 9.04
N ASP A 59 33.18 -15.60 9.59
CA ASP A 59 33.45 -16.81 8.81
C ASP A 59 32.20 -17.41 8.18
N LYS A 60 31.06 -17.41 8.90
CA LYS A 60 29.77 -17.82 8.34
C LYS A 60 29.34 -16.92 7.20
N LEU A 61 29.52 -15.61 7.35
CA LEU A 61 29.24 -14.61 6.30
C LEU A 61 30.14 -14.81 5.08
N LYS A 62 31.45 -15.01 5.27
CA LYS A 62 32.40 -15.31 4.18
C LYS A 62 32.07 -16.60 3.46
N THR A 63 31.76 -17.67 4.19
CA THR A 63 31.40 -18.97 3.62
C THR A 63 30.13 -18.88 2.81
N SER A 64 29.11 -18.21 3.36
CA SER A 64 27.88 -17.88 2.67
C SER A 64 28.12 -17.03 1.41
N MET A 65 29.06 -16.08 1.44
CA MET A 65 29.42 -15.30 0.25
C MET A 65 30.10 -16.13 -0.83
N LYS A 66 30.95 -17.10 -0.47
CA LYS A 66 31.64 -17.99 -1.41
C LYS A 66 30.71 -19.03 -2.04
N SER A 67 29.73 -19.54 -1.28
CA SER A 67 28.80 -20.57 -1.75
C SER A 67 27.64 -20.01 -2.56
N ARG A 68 27.43 -18.70 -2.54
CA ARG A 68 26.46 -18.05 -3.42
C ARG A 68 27.09 -17.99 -4.81
N PRO A 69 26.44 -18.57 -5.85
CA PRO A 69 26.81 -18.19 -7.22
C PRO A 69 26.78 -16.67 -7.24
N ASP A 70 27.77 -16.02 -7.85
CA ASP A 70 27.79 -14.57 -8.00
C ASP A 70 26.35 -14.12 -8.26
N ILE A 71 25.70 -13.58 -7.23
CA ILE A 71 24.40 -12.96 -7.39
C ILE A 71 24.83 -11.74 -8.16
N GLN A 72 24.80 -11.90 -9.48
CA GLN A 72 25.46 -11.06 -10.45
C GLN A 72 25.27 -9.65 -9.93
N ARG A 73 26.38 -8.96 -9.60
CA ARG A 73 26.37 -7.49 -9.41
C ARG A 73 25.38 -6.98 -10.44
N GLY A 74 24.20 -6.53 -9.99
CA GLY A 74 22.98 -6.55 -10.81
C GLY A 74 23.37 -6.24 -12.23
N LYS A 75 23.35 -7.26 -13.12
CA LYS A 75 23.98 -7.15 -14.44
C LYS A 75 23.54 -5.79 -14.95
N GLY A 76 24.51 -4.94 -15.26
CA GLY A 76 24.24 -3.60 -15.73
C GLY A 76 23.18 -3.66 -16.83
N TYR A 77 22.55 -2.51 -17.09
CA TYR A 77 21.56 -2.35 -18.15
C TYR A 77 21.65 -3.40 -19.26
N ILE A 78 20.57 -4.14 -19.49
CA ILE A 78 20.45 -4.97 -20.70
C ILE A 78 20.63 -4.00 -21.87
N GLU A 79 21.75 -4.12 -22.57
CA GLU A 79 22.12 -3.34 -23.75
C GLU A 79 21.97 -1.81 -23.59
N LYS A 80 22.27 -1.25 -22.40
CA LYS A 80 22.04 0.19 -22.07
C LYS A 80 20.57 0.66 -22.13
N ARG A 81 19.59 -0.24 -22.29
CA ARG A 81 18.17 0.08 -22.51
C ARG A 81 17.29 -0.11 -21.28
N MET A 82 17.57 -1.09 -20.41
CA MET A 82 16.73 -1.33 -19.23
C MET A 82 17.52 -2.00 -18.11
N SER A 83 17.25 -1.64 -16.85
CA SER A 83 17.87 -2.34 -15.72
C SER A 83 17.36 -3.77 -15.63
N VAL A 84 18.18 -4.69 -15.10
CA VAL A 84 17.75 -6.07 -14.81
C VAL A 84 16.54 -6.11 -13.87
N ASN A 85 16.42 -5.15 -12.96
CA ASN A 85 15.24 -5.02 -12.09
C ASN A 85 13.98 -4.63 -12.88
N ALA A 86 14.11 -3.76 -13.89
CA ALA A 86 13.00 -3.44 -14.79
C ALA A 86 12.61 -4.67 -15.65
N GLN A 87 13.59 -5.47 -16.10
CA GLN A 87 13.30 -6.73 -16.79
C GLN A 87 12.60 -7.74 -15.86
N ALA A 88 13.11 -7.92 -14.64
CA ALA A 88 12.48 -8.79 -13.66
C ALA A 88 11.04 -8.33 -13.33
N ALA A 89 10.79 -7.03 -13.28
CA ALA A 89 9.43 -6.50 -13.14
C ALA A 89 8.54 -6.88 -14.33
N HIS A 90 9.06 -6.77 -15.56
CA HIS A 90 8.35 -7.24 -16.76
C HIS A 90 8.03 -8.74 -16.72
N ASP A 91 8.99 -9.56 -16.31
CA ASP A 91 8.89 -11.02 -16.21
C ASP A 91 7.88 -11.43 -15.13
N ASN A 92 7.81 -10.67 -14.04
CA ASN A 92 6.80 -10.82 -12.97
C ASN A 92 5.44 -10.19 -13.32
N GLY A 93 5.22 -9.80 -14.58
CA GLY A 93 3.93 -9.30 -15.07
C GLY A 93 3.64 -7.82 -14.77
N LEU A 94 4.56 -7.08 -14.14
CA LEU A 94 4.41 -5.64 -13.99
C LEU A 94 4.72 -4.94 -15.31
N LYS A 95 3.96 -3.89 -15.64
CA LYS A 95 4.12 -3.19 -16.91
C LYS A 95 4.22 -1.68 -16.73
N PRO A 96 5.02 -0.98 -17.56
CA PRO A 96 5.08 0.47 -17.52
C PRO A 96 3.76 1.06 -18.01
N LYS A 97 3.51 2.32 -17.66
CA LYS A 97 2.30 3.06 -18.09
C LYS A 97 2.03 2.94 -19.60
N SER A 98 3.07 2.99 -20.44
CA SER A 98 2.96 2.94 -21.91
C SER A 98 2.45 1.61 -22.47
N TYR A 99 2.48 0.53 -21.68
CA TYR A 99 1.97 -0.78 -22.09
C TYR A 99 0.43 -0.85 -22.10
N PHE A 100 -0.23 -0.06 -21.27
CA PHE A 100 -1.68 -0.11 -21.09
C PHE A 100 -2.41 0.64 -22.23
N THR A 101 -2.48 -0.02 -23.38
CA THR A 101 -3.29 0.40 -24.53
C THR A 101 -4.77 0.17 -24.25
N ASN A 102 -5.64 0.68 -25.12
CA ASN A 102 -7.09 0.52 -24.96
C ASN A 102 -7.51 -0.96 -24.88
N ASN A 103 -6.96 -1.81 -25.75
CA ASN A 103 -7.30 -3.24 -25.76
C ASN A 103 -6.89 -3.94 -24.45
N VAL A 104 -5.66 -3.67 -23.98
CA VAL A 104 -5.17 -4.22 -22.71
C VAL A 104 -6.03 -3.76 -21.53
N LEU A 105 -6.44 -2.48 -21.51
CA LEU A 105 -7.32 -1.96 -20.45
C LEU A 105 -8.70 -2.63 -20.49
N GLN A 106 -9.27 -2.85 -21.67
CA GLN A 106 -10.55 -3.55 -21.83
C GLN A 106 -10.48 -5.00 -21.34
N GLU A 107 -9.41 -5.72 -21.64
CA GLU A 107 -9.16 -7.09 -21.12
C GLU A 107 -9.10 -7.13 -19.58
N LEU A 108 -8.66 -6.04 -18.94
CA LEU A 108 -8.62 -5.89 -17.49
C LEU A 108 -9.93 -5.32 -16.90
N GLY A 109 -10.99 -5.24 -17.70
CA GLY A 109 -12.31 -4.74 -17.29
C GLY A 109 -12.39 -3.21 -17.17
N PHE A 110 -11.39 -2.48 -17.66
CA PHE A 110 -11.41 -1.02 -17.72
C PHE A 110 -11.92 -0.56 -19.10
N SER A 111 -13.19 -0.20 -19.18
CA SER A 111 -13.88 0.14 -20.43
C SER A 111 -13.76 1.61 -20.86
N TYR A 112 -13.00 2.44 -20.13
CA TYR A 112 -12.87 3.87 -20.41
C TYR A 112 -11.61 4.20 -21.21
N SER A 113 -11.49 5.46 -21.63
CA SER A 113 -10.35 5.91 -22.44
C SER A 113 -9.00 5.80 -21.73
N VAL A 114 -7.93 5.57 -22.51
CA VAL A 114 -6.53 5.59 -22.03
C VAL A 114 -6.18 6.92 -21.36
N SER A 115 -6.73 8.04 -21.87
CA SER A 115 -6.53 9.36 -21.27
C SER A 115 -7.10 9.44 -19.85
N PHE A 116 -8.28 8.85 -19.61
CA PHE A 116 -8.84 8.77 -18.26
C PHE A 116 -8.02 7.87 -17.34
N PHE A 117 -7.52 6.73 -17.85
CA PHE A 117 -6.59 5.89 -17.10
C PHE A 117 -5.32 6.66 -16.67
N HIS A 118 -4.72 7.44 -17.58
CA HIS A 118 -3.60 8.31 -17.26
C HIS A 118 -3.95 9.39 -16.24
N TRP A 119 -5.16 9.96 -16.31
CA TRP A 119 -5.65 10.91 -15.33
C TRP A 119 -5.78 10.27 -13.94
N LEU A 120 -6.24 9.02 -13.85
CA LEU A 120 -6.33 8.27 -12.58
C LEU A 120 -4.95 8.10 -11.93
N ILE A 121 -3.93 7.77 -12.74
CA ILE A 121 -2.54 7.69 -12.28
C ILE A 121 -2.05 9.04 -11.76
N LYS A 122 -2.20 10.12 -12.56
CA LYS A 122 -1.75 11.47 -12.18
C LYS A 122 -2.42 11.98 -10.90
N SER A 123 -3.69 11.61 -10.72
CA SER A 123 -4.49 12.01 -9.57
C SER A 123 -4.33 11.07 -8.36
N ASN A 124 -3.34 10.18 -8.37
CA ASN A 124 -3.01 9.21 -7.31
C ASN A 124 -4.17 8.28 -6.93
N TYR A 125 -5.04 7.93 -7.88
CA TYR A 125 -6.04 6.87 -7.70
C TYR A 125 -5.44 5.48 -7.87
N LEU A 126 -4.42 5.37 -8.72
CA LEU A 126 -3.63 4.16 -8.94
C LEU A 126 -2.16 4.49 -8.69
N LEU A 127 -1.60 3.90 -7.64
CA LEU A 127 -0.18 4.05 -7.30
C LEU A 127 0.66 3.01 -8.05
N PRO A 128 1.91 3.34 -8.42
CA PRO A 128 2.81 2.35 -8.98
C PRO A 128 3.10 1.25 -7.95
N THR A 129 3.17 0.01 -8.43
CA THR A 129 3.60 -1.14 -7.63
C THR A 129 5.10 -1.05 -7.37
N GLU A 130 5.86 -0.70 -8.41
CA GLU A 130 7.31 -0.57 -8.35
C GLU A 130 7.80 0.61 -9.20
N ARG A 131 9.02 1.08 -8.93
CA ARG A 131 9.68 2.16 -9.67
C ARG A 131 11.11 1.76 -9.96
N HIS A 132 11.47 1.70 -11.25
CA HIS A 132 12.75 1.18 -11.71
C HIS A 132 13.50 2.15 -12.58
N HIS A 133 14.83 2.02 -12.61
CA HIS A 133 15.66 2.69 -13.59
C HIS A 133 15.49 2.03 -14.96
N THR A 134 15.18 2.83 -15.98
CA THR A 134 14.96 2.36 -17.35
C THR A 134 15.84 3.05 -18.38
N SER A 135 16.87 3.79 -17.96
CA SER A 135 17.93 4.28 -18.86
C SER A 135 19.20 4.58 -18.09
N ALA A 136 20.35 4.49 -18.76
CA ALA A 136 21.66 4.85 -18.20
C ALA A 136 21.69 6.26 -17.57
N SER A 137 20.84 7.16 -18.07
CA SER A 137 20.61 8.52 -17.56
C SER A 137 19.80 8.59 -16.26
N LYS A 138 19.58 7.46 -15.57
CA LYS A 138 18.79 7.35 -14.32
C LYS A 138 17.31 7.76 -14.46
N ASN A 139 16.72 7.69 -15.65
CA ASN A 139 15.28 7.91 -15.78
C ASN A 139 14.54 6.82 -15.02
N PHE A 140 13.56 7.24 -14.22
CA PHE A 140 12.72 6.31 -13.47
C PHE A 140 11.39 6.10 -14.17
N THR A 141 11.02 4.84 -14.33
CA THR A 141 9.71 4.45 -14.84
C THR A 141 8.91 3.77 -13.75
N ASN A 142 7.64 4.18 -13.67
CA ASN A 142 6.64 3.57 -12.81
C ASN A 142 6.05 2.34 -13.47
N PHE A 143 5.99 1.25 -12.70
CA PHE A 143 5.42 -0.03 -13.09
C PHE A 143 4.14 -0.29 -12.31
N TYR A 144 3.16 -0.87 -12.99
CA TYR A 144 1.83 -1.16 -12.44
C TYR A 144 1.51 -2.63 -12.65
N SER A 145 0.90 -3.26 -11.66
CA SER A 145 0.36 -4.61 -11.81
C SER A 145 -1.02 -4.59 -12.45
N PRO A 146 -1.33 -5.52 -13.38
CA PRO A 146 -2.68 -5.72 -13.89
C PRO A 146 -3.70 -5.93 -12.77
N GLU A 147 -3.33 -6.65 -11.71
CA GLU A 147 -4.16 -6.86 -10.52
C GLU A 147 -4.57 -5.54 -9.85
N SER A 148 -3.67 -4.56 -9.76
CA SER A 148 -3.99 -3.24 -9.19
C SER A 148 -5.05 -2.51 -10.02
N ILE A 149 -5.06 -2.74 -11.34
CA ILE A 149 -6.05 -2.17 -12.27
C ILE A 149 -7.38 -2.89 -12.10
N CYS A 150 -7.40 -4.23 -12.05
CA CYS A 150 -8.62 -4.99 -11.77
C CYS A 150 -9.23 -4.58 -10.42
N ARG A 151 -8.39 -4.37 -9.40
CA ARG A 151 -8.81 -3.87 -8.09
C ARG A 151 -9.37 -2.45 -8.16
N LEU A 152 -8.77 -1.58 -8.97
CA LEU A 152 -9.29 -0.23 -9.21
C LEU A 152 -10.71 -0.32 -9.80
N VAL A 153 -10.92 -1.14 -10.83
CA VAL A 153 -12.22 -1.36 -11.49
C VAL A 153 -13.25 -1.91 -10.52
N SER A 154 -12.88 -2.88 -9.67
CA SER A 154 -13.81 -3.47 -8.73
C SER A 154 -14.18 -2.53 -7.58
N THR A 155 -13.26 -1.71 -7.10
CA THR A 155 -13.45 -0.90 -5.88
C THR A 155 -13.85 0.55 -6.11
N TYR A 156 -13.49 1.16 -7.25
CA TYR A 156 -13.76 2.58 -7.51
C TYR A 156 -15.05 2.79 -8.30
N ASN A 157 -15.76 3.86 -8.01
CA ASN A 157 -16.90 4.31 -8.82
C ASN A 157 -16.36 5.04 -10.05
N LEU A 158 -15.91 4.26 -11.04
CA LEU A 158 -15.26 4.80 -12.23
C LEU A 158 -16.20 5.63 -13.10
N ASP A 159 -17.49 5.33 -13.14
CA ASP A 159 -18.47 6.16 -13.88
C ASP A 159 -18.56 7.56 -13.31
N LEU A 160 -18.67 7.68 -11.99
CA LEU A 160 -18.70 8.97 -11.31
C LEU A 160 -17.39 9.75 -11.53
N LEU A 161 -16.25 9.06 -11.40
CA LEU A 161 -14.94 9.66 -11.63
C LEU A 161 -14.73 10.07 -13.09
N TYR A 162 -15.29 9.33 -14.04
CA TYR A 162 -15.19 9.63 -15.46
C TYR A 162 -16.00 10.87 -15.82
N ASN A 163 -17.21 11.01 -15.26
CA ASN A 163 -18.00 12.23 -15.43
C ASN A 163 -17.34 13.46 -14.79
N LEU A 164 -16.64 13.30 -13.65
CA LEU A 164 -15.81 14.35 -13.08
C LEU A 164 -14.61 14.69 -13.98
N TYR A 165 -13.96 13.69 -14.59
CA TYR A 165 -12.85 13.91 -15.52
C TYR A 165 -13.28 14.65 -16.78
N LEU A 166 -14.49 14.39 -17.27
CA LEU A 166 -15.07 15.08 -18.42
C LEU A 166 -15.69 16.45 -18.07
N ASP A 167 -15.59 16.89 -16.81
CA ASP A 167 -16.25 18.10 -16.29
C ASP A 167 -17.77 18.14 -16.54
N LYS A 168 -18.41 16.96 -16.69
CA LYS A 168 -19.86 16.83 -16.88
C LYS A 168 -20.65 17.05 -15.59
N ILE A 169 -19.99 16.82 -14.45
CA ILE A 169 -20.57 17.01 -13.12
C ILE A 169 -19.54 17.69 -12.23
N THR A 170 -20.02 18.47 -11.27
CA THR A 170 -19.18 19.04 -10.21
C THR A 170 -19.00 18.04 -9.06
N LYS A 171 -18.12 18.37 -8.11
CA LYS A 171 -18.00 17.58 -6.86
C LYS A 171 -19.26 17.62 -6.02
N ASP A 172 -20.03 18.69 -6.08
CA ASP A 172 -21.27 18.81 -5.31
C ASP A 172 -22.39 18.00 -5.96
N ASP A 173 -22.45 17.97 -7.29
CA ASP A 173 -23.33 17.03 -8.02
C ASP A 173 -22.96 15.58 -7.67
N ALA A 174 -21.67 15.25 -7.63
CA ALA A 174 -21.21 13.93 -7.26
C ALA A 174 -21.61 13.53 -5.82
N LYS A 175 -21.64 14.47 -4.87
CA LYS A 175 -22.15 14.23 -3.50
C LYS A 175 -23.64 13.93 -3.52
N LYS A 176 -24.42 14.71 -4.29
CA LYS A 176 -25.87 14.52 -4.45
C LYS A 176 -26.20 13.18 -5.10
N ILE A 177 -25.51 12.82 -6.18
CA ILE A 177 -25.66 11.52 -6.86
C ILE A 177 -25.38 10.36 -5.90
N ARG A 178 -24.38 10.51 -5.02
CA ARG A 178 -24.05 9.50 -4.00
C ARG A 178 -24.93 9.54 -2.75
N GLY A 179 -25.89 10.48 -2.69
CA GLY A 179 -26.75 10.66 -1.52
C GLY A 179 -25.95 10.88 -0.23
N ILE A 180 -24.83 11.61 -0.32
CA ILE A 180 -23.98 11.89 0.84
C ILE A 180 -24.68 12.92 1.74
N LYS A 181 -25.02 12.50 2.96
CA LYS A 181 -25.67 13.37 3.96
C LYS A 181 -24.94 13.33 5.30
N TYR A 182 -25.09 14.39 6.09
CA TYR A 182 -24.58 14.50 7.45
C TYR A 182 -25.68 14.05 8.41
N THR A 183 -25.45 12.99 9.16
CA THR A 183 -26.50 12.34 9.95
C THR A 183 -26.02 12.15 11.38
N ARG A 184 -26.80 12.60 12.36
CA ARG A 184 -26.59 12.23 13.76
C ARG A 184 -27.42 11.01 14.08
N ILE A 185 -26.79 10.04 14.72
CA ILE A 185 -27.45 8.80 15.12
C ILE A 185 -27.22 8.53 16.60
N ARG A 186 -28.17 7.83 17.20
CA ARG A 186 -28.06 7.24 18.54
C ARG A 186 -27.90 5.73 18.38
N ILE A 187 -26.85 5.19 19.00
CA ILE A 187 -26.54 3.77 18.95
C ILE A 187 -26.22 3.23 20.35
N PRO A 188 -26.47 1.94 20.63
CA PRO A 188 -25.95 1.31 21.84
C PRO A 188 -24.42 1.27 21.82
N LYS A 189 -23.80 1.50 22.97
CA LYS A 189 -22.33 1.47 23.10
C LYS A 189 -21.73 0.11 22.78
N SER A 190 -22.52 -0.97 22.84
CA SER A 190 -22.08 -2.32 22.46
C SER A 190 -21.67 -2.42 20.99
N LEU A 191 -22.24 -1.60 20.09
CA LEU A 191 -21.81 -1.51 18.69
C LEU A 191 -20.42 -0.88 18.51
N LEU A 192 -19.92 -0.21 19.56
CA LEU A 192 -18.58 0.36 19.65
C LEU A 192 -17.67 -0.46 20.57
N ASP A 193 -18.01 -1.74 20.82
CA ASP A 193 -17.28 -2.64 21.71
C ASP A 193 -17.15 -2.08 23.16
N SER A 194 -18.11 -1.25 23.58
CA SER A 194 -18.13 -0.56 24.88
C SER A 194 -19.33 -0.99 25.72
N GLN A 195 -19.14 -1.07 27.04
CA GLN A 195 -20.18 -1.55 27.97
C GLN A 195 -21.24 -0.49 28.29
N GLY A 196 -22.51 -0.92 28.26
CA GLY A 196 -23.67 -0.22 28.82
C GLY A 196 -24.09 1.10 28.14
N GLY A 197 -25.39 1.26 27.92
CA GLY A 197 -26.01 2.53 27.52
C GLY A 197 -25.94 2.84 26.02
N VAL A 198 -26.28 4.09 25.69
CA VAL A 198 -26.36 4.63 24.33
C VAL A 198 -25.44 5.84 24.17
N VAL A 199 -25.10 6.18 22.93
CA VAL A 199 -24.30 7.35 22.59
C VAL A 199 -24.79 7.97 21.29
N ASP A 200 -24.75 9.30 21.22
CA ASP A 200 -25.04 10.06 20.03
C ASP A 200 -23.74 10.35 19.27
N ILE A 201 -23.70 9.99 18.00
CA ILE A 201 -22.52 10.17 17.15
C ILE A 201 -22.88 10.79 15.80
N ASP A 202 -21.95 11.58 15.28
CA ASP A 202 -22.05 12.23 13.99
C ASP A 202 -21.45 11.34 12.90
N CYS A 203 -22.24 10.98 11.89
CA CYS A 203 -21.88 10.06 10.82
C CYS A 203 -22.17 10.67 9.44
N ILE A 204 -21.51 10.13 8.41
CA ILE A 204 -21.85 10.41 7.03
C ILE A 204 -22.73 9.28 6.50
N LEU A 205 -23.95 9.58 6.07
CA LEU A 205 -24.81 8.63 5.38
C LEU A 205 -24.45 8.63 3.89
N CYS A 206 -24.27 7.45 3.30
CA CYS A 206 -24.06 7.25 1.86
C CYS A 206 -24.47 5.83 1.48
N ASP A 207 -25.27 5.66 0.42
CA ASP A 207 -25.73 4.36 -0.08
C ASP A 207 -26.27 3.43 1.04
N ASN A 208 -27.16 3.94 1.91
CA ASN A 208 -27.74 3.24 3.08
C ASN A 208 -26.73 2.77 4.15
N THR A 209 -25.51 3.29 4.14
CA THR A 209 -24.46 2.98 5.11
C THR A 209 -24.08 4.25 5.88
N LEU A 210 -24.01 4.14 7.21
CA LEU A 210 -23.61 5.20 8.13
C LEU A 210 -22.13 5.07 8.45
N PHE A 211 -21.32 6.04 8.02
CA PHE A 211 -19.87 6.04 8.19
C PHE A 211 -19.45 6.94 9.35
N PHE A 212 -18.93 6.34 10.42
CA PHE A 212 -18.27 7.07 11.49
C PHE A 212 -16.78 7.29 11.18
N THR A 213 -16.09 6.24 10.70
CA THR A 213 -14.73 6.33 10.14
C THR A 213 -14.61 5.46 8.88
N PRO A 214 -13.52 5.54 8.09
CA PRO A 214 -13.33 4.67 6.94
C PRO A 214 -13.27 3.17 7.26
N LYS A 215 -13.10 2.80 8.54
CA LYS A 215 -13.02 1.43 9.03
C LYS A 215 -14.08 1.09 10.09
N LEU A 216 -15.06 1.96 10.28
CA LEU A 216 -16.16 1.76 11.22
C LEU A 216 -17.42 2.39 10.62
N CYS A 217 -18.33 1.53 10.18
CA CYS A 217 -19.61 1.92 9.63
C CYS A 217 -20.72 1.00 10.15
N PHE A 218 -21.95 1.42 9.90
CA PHE A 218 -23.16 0.71 10.32
C PHE A 218 -24.17 0.66 9.18
N SER A 219 -25.03 -0.35 9.19
CA SER A 219 -26.19 -0.37 8.30
C SER A 219 -27.20 0.66 8.77
N ALA A 220 -27.69 1.54 7.88
CA ALA A 220 -28.78 2.46 8.22
C ALA A 220 -30.10 1.74 8.53
N LYS A 221 -30.20 0.45 8.20
CA LYS A 221 -31.36 -0.42 8.47
C LYS A 221 -31.23 -1.22 9.78
N ASP A 222 -30.14 -1.05 10.53
CA ASP A 222 -29.97 -1.76 11.79
C ASP A 222 -31.00 -1.28 12.82
N PRO A 223 -31.84 -2.18 13.39
CA PRO A 223 -32.93 -1.78 14.28
C PRO A 223 -32.44 -1.16 15.60
N ARG A 224 -31.16 -1.33 15.95
CA ARG A 224 -30.55 -0.72 17.15
C ARG A 224 -30.14 0.73 16.93
N ILE A 225 -30.19 1.22 15.69
CA ILE A 225 -29.74 2.56 15.32
C ILE A 225 -30.94 3.47 15.14
N GLN A 226 -30.95 4.56 15.90
CA GLN A 226 -31.95 5.60 15.78
C GLN A 226 -31.33 6.81 15.07
N ILE A 227 -31.89 7.19 13.91
CA ILE A 227 -31.51 8.43 13.24
C ILE A 227 -32.17 9.60 13.99
N LEU A 228 -31.36 10.55 14.47
CA LEU A 228 -31.86 11.72 15.20
C LEU A 228 -32.09 12.90 14.24
N GLU A 229 -31.14 13.18 13.36
CA GLU A 229 -31.24 14.26 12.37
C GLU A 229 -30.43 13.92 11.10
N THR A 230 -30.79 14.52 9.97
CA THR A 230 -30.07 14.39 8.70
C THR A 230 -30.10 15.69 7.94
N HIS A 231 -28.92 16.12 7.47
CA HIS A 231 -28.70 17.39 6.80
C HIS A 231 -27.93 17.18 5.49
N GLU A 232 -28.29 17.93 4.45
CA GLU A 232 -27.55 17.92 3.17
C GLU A 232 -26.20 18.64 3.30
N GLU A 233 -26.16 19.69 4.14
CA GLU A 233 -24.96 20.46 4.44
C GLU A 233 -24.44 20.16 5.85
N ARG A 234 -23.16 20.46 6.09
CA ARG A 234 -22.52 20.15 7.37
C ARG A 234 -23.05 21.09 8.47
N PRO A 235 -23.67 20.57 9.54
CA PRO A 235 -24.07 21.39 10.69
C PRO A 235 -22.85 22.00 11.42
N ALA A 236 -23.03 23.16 12.03
CA ALA A 236 -21.96 23.88 12.73
C ALA A 236 -21.42 23.09 13.95
N ASP A 237 -22.29 22.35 14.63
CA ASP A 237 -21.99 21.52 15.80
C ASP A 237 -21.57 20.08 15.44
N PHE A 238 -21.32 19.78 14.17
CA PHE A 238 -20.96 18.43 13.71
C PHE A 238 -19.52 18.06 14.09
N LYS A 239 -19.38 17.20 15.10
CA LYS A 239 -18.15 16.88 15.83
C LYS A 239 -17.26 15.85 15.15
N ASN A 240 -17.73 15.13 14.13
CA ASN A 240 -16.91 14.10 13.48
C ASN A 240 -15.74 14.72 12.68
N THR A 241 -14.52 14.43 13.14
CA THR A 241 -13.26 14.96 12.57
C THR A 241 -12.84 14.25 11.27
N TYR A 242 -13.35 13.06 10.98
CA TYR A 242 -13.01 12.26 9.79
C TYR A 242 -13.77 12.67 8.52
N THR A 243 -14.75 13.56 8.65
CA THR A 243 -15.67 14.03 7.61
C THR A 243 -15.02 14.28 6.24
N LYS A 244 -13.98 15.13 6.17
CA LYS A 244 -13.35 15.51 4.89
C LYS A 244 -12.70 14.31 4.19
N GLY A 245 -12.03 13.44 4.97
CA GLY A 245 -11.40 12.23 4.45
C GLY A 245 -12.43 11.17 4.02
N LEU A 246 -13.53 11.05 4.77
CA LEU A 246 -14.65 10.17 4.47
C LEU A 246 -15.31 10.54 3.15
N ILE A 247 -15.78 11.79 3.01
CA ILE A 247 -16.43 12.27 1.77
C ILE A 247 -15.50 12.06 0.58
N LYS A 248 -14.22 12.41 0.71
CA LYS A 248 -13.22 12.17 -0.34
C LYS A 248 -13.10 10.69 -0.71
N ASN A 249 -13.25 9.75 0.22
CA ASN A 249 -13.20 8.32 -0.10
C ASN A 249 -14.52 7.80 -0.69
N LEU A 250 -15.66 8.26 -0.17
CA LEU A 250 -16.99 7.86 -0.61
C LEU A 250 -17.27 8.30 -2.05
N LEU A 251 -16.81 9.50 -2.44
CA LEU A 251 -16.88 9.95 -3.84
C LEU A 251 -16.07 9.08 -4.80
N LYS A 252 -15.10 8.31 -4.30
CA LYS A 252 -14.17 7.55 -5.14
C LYS A 252 -14.51 6.07 -5.20
N ARG A 253 -15.04 5.52 -4.11
CA ARG A 253 -15.20 4.08 -3.92
C ARG A 253 -16.67 3.68 -3.95
N LYS A 254 -16.93 2.46 -4.39
CA LYS A 254 -18.24 1.83 -4.32
C LYS A 254 -18.56 1.51 -2.85
N ALA A 255 -19.84 1.60 -2.45
CA ALA A 255 -20.26 1.36 -1.07
C ALA A 255 -19.83 -0.02 -0.55
N HIS A 256 -20.01 -1.07 -1.37
CA HIS A 256 -19.67 -2.44 -0.97
C HIS A 256 -18.19 -2.65 -0.61
N SER A 257 -17.29 -1.76 -1.06
CA SER A 257 -15.86 -1.82 -0.67
C SER A 257 -15.65 -1.62 0.84
N PHE A 258 -16.68 -1.16 1.56
CA PHE A 258 -16.67 -0.93 2.99
C PHE A 258 -17.47 -1.97 3.79
N ASP A 259 -18.12 -2.96 3.14
CA ASP A 259 -19.01 -3.91 3.83
C ASP A 259 -18.31 -4.68 4.95
N LYS A 260 -17.02 -4.98 4.77
CA LYS A 260 -16.17 -5.62 5.79
C LYS A 260 -15.94 -4.79 7.06
N TYR A 261 -16.30 -3.52 7.04
CA TYR A 261 -16.20 -2.59 8.17
C TYR A 261 -17.55 -2.30 8.82
N ILE A 262 -18.64 -2.89 8.32
CA ILE A 262 -19.97 -2.76 8.91
C ILE A 262 -19.99 -3.55 10.22
N LYS A 263 -20.16 -2.85 11.33
CA LYS A 263 -20.43 -3.47 12.63
C LYS A 263 -21.85 -4.04 12.64
N ARG A 264 -21.95 -5.25 13.18
CA ARG A 264 -23.16 -6.04 13.36
C ARG A 264 -23.27 -6.45 14.82
#